data_AF-M6U3Z3-F1
#
_entry.id   AF-M6U3Z3-F1
#
_cell.length_a   1.000
_cell.length_b   1.000
_cell.length_c   1.000
_cell.angle_alpha   90.00
_cell.angle_beta   90.00
_cell.angle_gamma   90.00
#
_symmetry.space_group_name_H-M   'P 1'
#
loop_
_entity.id
_entity.type
_entity.pdbx_description
1 polymer ?
#
loop_
_entity_poly.entity_id
_entity_poly.type
_entity_poly.pdbx_seq_one_letter_code
_entity_poly.pdbx_strand_id
1 'polypeptide(L)'
;MEKKNVLRLTILIFIIFFQACTPTSNQQIVPFLISLLQEKEIGPIALYENLDSLDPESFRENSVNLEWSLLYGGGPHKLTKDSTLAVGENGFIYVAADTNSDPLYERFINKVIVGKKLLLRKYNSQKNEIWLNQMGSPSINFDVAGIAVDSKGNAYITGSKSSSFKGPGSDRNQYLFVFKVNSDGSPNWIKETGPAGGIYEVNPRKITVDTFGNSYIIGTSNGPFGGDSARYGNGFIIKFDTDGNQIWVKQLSIEGSNI
;
A
#
# COMPACT_ATOMS: atom_id res chain seq x y z
N MET A 1 -53.63 -1.61 5.34
CA MET A 1 -52.29 -2.15 5.71
C MET A 1 -51.25 -1.25 5.07
N GLU A 2 -50.68 -0.36 5.89
CA GLU A 2 -49.77 0.72 5.49
C GLU A 2 -48.40 0.19 5.00
N LYS A 3 -47.92 0.71 3.88
CA LYS A 3 -46.53 0.54 3.43
C LYS A 3 -45.63 1.55 4.15
N LYS A 4 -44.79 1.07 5.08
CA LYS A 4 -43.67 1.85 5.62
C LYS A 4 -42.58 1.99 4.55
N ASN A 5 -42.47 3.18 3.96
CA ASN A 5 -41.32 3.57 3.15
C ASN A 5 -40.15 3.92 4.08
N VAL A 6 -39.04 3.19 3.98
CA VAL A 6 -37.79 3.53 4.67
C VAL A 6 -37.02 4.52 3.80
N LEU A 7 -37.03 5.79 4.20
CA LEU A 7 -36.26 6.86 3.60
C LEU A 7 -34.79 6.71 4.03
N ARG A 8 -33.89 6.38 3.11
CA ARG A 8 -32.44 6.42 3.39
C ARG A 8 -31.93 7.85 3.14
N LEU A 9 -31.44 8.46 4.21
CA LEU A 9 -30.84 9.79 4.23
C LEU A 9 -29.44 9.72 3.60
N THR A 10 -29.30 10.21 2.36
CA THR A 10 -27.99 10.42 1.74
C THR A 10 -27.52 11.82 2.11
N ILE A 11 -26.49 11.93 2.95
CA ILE A 11 -25.85 13.21 3.26
C ILE A 11 -24.93 13.55 2.08
N LEU A 12 -25.41 14.42 1.18
CA LEU A 12 -24.53 15.17 0.28
C LEU A 12 -24.06 16.43 1.01
N ILE A 13 -22.77 16.51 1.33
CA ILE A 13 -22.14 17.78 1.65
C ILE A 13 -21.91 18.51 0.33
N PHE A 14 -22.77 19.48 0.04
CA PHE A 14 -22.53 20.54 -0.92
C PHE A 14 -22.11 21.76 -0.12
N ILE A 15 -20.84 22.17 -0.24
CA ILE A 15 -20.45 23.52 0.18
C ILE A 15 -20.44 24.36 -1.09
N ILE A 16 -21.37 25.32 -1.16
CA ILE A 16 -21.45 26.30 -2.24
C ILE A 16 -21.44 27.72 -1.66
N PHE A 17 -20.79 28.60 -2.43
CA PHE A 17 -20.90 30.06 -2.52
C PHE A 17 -20.06 30.87 -1.50
N PHE A 18 -19.45 32.00 -1.85
CA PHE A 18 -19.84 33.01 -2.84
C PHE A 18 -18.64 33.63 -3.61
N GLN A 19 -18.91 34.08 -4.84
CA GLN A 19 -18.12 35.13 -5.49
C GLN A 19 -18.35 36.46 -4.78
N ALA A 20 -17.29 37.25 -4.60
CA ALA A 20 -17.34 38.70 -4.82
C ALA A 20 -15.93 39.28 -4.96
N CYS A 21 -15.79 40.17 -5.94
CA CYS A 21 -14.62 41.00 -6.22
C CYS A 21 -14.10 41.80 -5.01
N THR A 22 -12.82 42.18 -5.15
CA THR A 22 -12.03 43.26 -4.51
C THR A 22 -12.81 44.30 -3.70
N PRO A 23 -12.20 44.84 -2.63
CA PRO A 23 -11.79 46.24 -2.77
C PRO A 23 -10.48 46.65 -2.09
N THR A 24 -9.88 47.63 -2.75
CA THR A 24 -9.02 48.71 -2.28
C THR A 24 -9.38 49.24 -0.88
N SER A 25 -8.34 49.47 -0.07
CA SER A 25 -8.24 50.45 1.04
C SER A 25 -9.52 51.22 1.40
N ASN A 26 -10.15 50.91 2.56
CA ASN A 26 -10.51 51.94 3.55
C ASN A 26 -10.95 51.35 4.90
N GLN A 27 -10.75 52.13 5.97
CA GLN A 27 -11.00 51.80 7.38
C GLN A 27 -12.50 51.60 7.73
N GLN A 28 -12.83 50.57 8.54
CA GLN A 28 -13.71 50.60 9.74
C GLN A 28 -13.91 49.20 10.35
N ILE A 29 -14.00 49.13 11.68
CA ILE A 29 -13.97 47.95 12.57
C ILE A 29 -15.39 47.43 12.88
N VAL A 30 -15.66 46.11 12.85
CA VAL A 30 -16.44 45.33 13.88
C VAL A 30 -16.34 43.79 13.62
N PRO A 31 -16.57 42.90 14.62
CA PRO A 31 -15.71 41.74 14.90
C PRO A 31 -16.34 40.38 14.57
N PHE A 32 -15.51 39.37 14.31
CA PHE A 32 -15.96 37.98 14.17
C PHE A 32 -15.84 37.23 15.51
N LEU A 33 -16.98 36.91 16.11
CA LEU A 33 -17.12 35.92 17.18
C LEU A 33 -17.37 34.55 16.53
N ILE A 34 -16.48 33.58 16.79
CA ILE A 34 -16.88 32.17 16.84
C ILE A 34 -16.57 31.68 18.24
N SER A 35 -17.62 31.41 18.99
CA SER A 35 -17.58 30.77 20.30
C SER A 35 -17.27 29.28 20.14
N LEU A 36 -16.26 28.79 20.86
CA LEU A 36 -16.14 27.40 21.25
C LEU A 36 -16.06 27.34 22.78
N LEU A 37 -17.11 26.83 23.43
CA LEU A 37 -17.10 26.38 24.84
C LEU A 37 -16.05 25.25 24.97
N GLN A 38 -15.28 25.03 26.04
CA GLN A 38 -15.47 25.31 27.46
C GLN A 38 -14.10 25.23 28.16
N GLU A 39 -13.93 26.02 29.21
CA GLU A 39 -12.72 26.23 30.03
C GLU A 39 -12.11 24.96 30.62
N LYS A 40 -10.77 24.91 30.64
CA LYS A 40 -10.05 24.62 31.87
C LYS A 40 -8.75 25.44 31.89
N GLU A 41 -8.68 26.31 32.89
CA GLU A 41 -7.66 27.34 33.09
C GLU A 41 -6.22 26.84 32.97
N ILE A 42 -5.44 27.44 32.06
CA ILE A 42 -4.00 27.66 32.27
C ILE A 42 -3.72 29.10 31.80
N GLY A 43 -3.36 29.98 32.73
CA GLY A 43 -3.04 31.38 32.45
C GLY A 43 -1.84 31.53 31.50
N PRO A 44 -1.62 32.73 30.93
CA PRO A 44 -0.55 32.95 29.96
C PRO A 44 0.82 32.78 30.63
N ILE A 45 1.59 31.81 30.13
CA ILE A 45 3.04 31.74 30.38
C ILE A 45 3.68 32.81 29.49
N ALA A 46 4.21 33.87 30.11
CA ALA A 46 5.05 34.83 29.42
C ALA A 46 6.41 34.18 29.13
N LEU A 47 6.69 33.87 27.86
CA LEU A 47 8.05 33.64 27.40
C LEU A 47 8.55 34.94 26.77
N TYR A 48 9.38 35.66 27.54
CA TYR A 48 10.24 36.72 27.05
C TYR A 48 11.42 36.04 26.36
N GLU A 49 11.33 35.81 25.06
CA GLU A 49 12.52 35.65 24.23
C GLU A 49 12.46 36.59 23.04
N ASN A 50 13.55 37.34 22.94
CA ASN A 50 13.82 38.42 22.03
C ASN A 50 13.86 37.85 20.60
N LEU A 51 12.76 37.99 19.86
CA LEU A 51 12.59 37.49 18.48
C LEU A 51 12.87 38.55 17.42
N ASP A 52 13.54 39.65 17.77
CA ASP A 52 13.83 40.78 16.87
C ASP A 52 14.86 40.46 15.76
N SER A 53 15.24 39.19 15.56
CA SER A 53 16.17 38.79 14.50
C SER A 53 15.72 37.60 13.64
N LEU A 54 14.45 37.20 13.68
CA LEU A 54 13.92 36.29 12.66
C LEU A 54 13.25 37.12 11.58
N ASP A 55 13.91 37.20 10.42
CA ASP A 55 13.32 37.74 9.21
C ASP A 55 12.03 36.95 8.88
N PRO A 56 10.84 37.57 8.94
CA PRO A 56 9.58 36.85 8.73
C PRO A 56 9.46 36.24 7.33
N GLU A 57 10.30 36.68 6.38
CA GLU A 57 10.32 36.12 5.03
C GLU A 57 11.02 34.75 4.94
N SER A 58 11.81 34.34 5.95
CA SER A 58 12.54 33.06 5.90
C SER A 58 11.68 31.83 6.19
N PHE A 59 10.44 32.03 6.64
CA PHE A 59 9.45 30.97 6.85
C PHE A 59 8.22 31.20 5.96
N ARG A 60 8.41 31.27 4.65
CA ARG A 60 7.30 30.96 3.74
C ARG A 60 6.95 29.48 3.94
N GLU A 61 5.88 29.20 4.67
CA GLU A 61 5.22 27.90 4.62
C GLU A 61 4.94 27.60 3.15
N ASN A 62 5.65 26.63 2.58
CA ASN A 62 5.29 26.10 1.27
C ASN A 62 3.87 25.55 1.41
N SER A 63 2.91 26.26 0.82
CA SER A 63 1.51 25.84 0.82
C SER A 63 1.43 24.51 0.07
N VAL A 64 1.28 23.41 0.80
CA VAL A 64 1.16 22.08 0.20
C VAL A 64 -0.21 21.98 -0.44
N ASN A 65 -0.25 22.08 -1.77
CA ASN A 65 -1.48 21.90 -2.54
C ASN A 65 -1.58 20.44 -3.02
N LEU A 66 -2.69 19.77 -2.71
CA LEU A 66 -2.99 18.46 -3.27
C LEU A 66 -3.32 18.60 -4.76
N GLU A 67 -2.39 18.23 -5.64
CA GLU A 67 -2.57 18.37 -7.10
C GLU A 67 -3.35 17.20 -7.74
N TRP A 68 -3.36 16.04 -7.09
CA TRP A 68 -4.02 14.85 -7.62
C TRP A 68 -4.33 13.83 -6.55
N SER A 69 -5.52 13.24 -6.67
CA SER A 69 -5.90 12.02 -5.98
C SER A 69 -6.60 11.10 -6.97
N LEU A 70 -6.44 9.80 -6.77
CA LEU A 70 -7.13 8.77 -7.52
C LEU A 70 -7.77 7.79 -6.56
N LEU A 71 -9.10 7.67 -6.62
CA LEU A 71 -9.80 6.62 -5.90
C LEU A 71 -9.64 5.30 -6.66
N TYR A 72 -9.28 4.25 -5.92
CA TYR A 72 -8.86 2.99 -6.50
C TYR A 72 -9.65 1.83 -5.91
N GLY A 73 -10.28 1.03 -6.79
CA GLY A 73 -11.00 -0.17 -6.43
C GLY A 73 -12.02 -0.56 -7.50
N GLY A 74 -12.14 -1.86 -7.78
CA GLY A 74 -13.16 -2.37 -8.71
C GLY A 74 -14.58 -2.09 -8.19
N GLY A 75 -15.58 -2.28 -9.06
CA GLY A 75 -17.01 -1.97 -8.81
C GLY A 75 -17.60 -2.53 -7.50
N PRO A 76 -18.91 -2.35 -7.25
CA PRO A 76 -19.54 -2.24 -5.91
C PRO A 76 -19.28 -3.36 -4.87
N HIS A 77 -18.60 -4.45 -5.22
CA HIS A 77 -18.25 -5.58 -4.34
C HIS A 77 -16.75 -5.91 -4.30
N LYS A 78 -15.86 -5.11 -4.91
CA LYS A 78 -14.40 -5.35 -4.90
C LYS A 78 -13.71 -4.44 -3.89
N LEU A 79 -13.32 -5.02 -2.77
CA LEU A 79 -12.46 -4.34 -1.81
C LEU A 79 -11.02 -4.36 -2.32
N THR A 80 -10.35 -3.22 -2.27
CA THR A 80 -8.93 -3.09 -2.61
C THR A 80 -8.19 -2.60 -1.38
N LYS A 81 -7.11 -3.29 -1.02
CA LYS A 81 -6.35 -3.08 0.22
C LYS A 81 -4.85 -3.06 -0.06
N ASP A 82 -4.08 -2.70 0.96
CA ASP A 82 -2.63 -2.82 1.01
C ASP A 82 -1.93 -2.23 -0.23
N SER A 83 -2.37 -1.02 -0.61
CA SER A 83 -1.81 -0.30 -1.75
C SER A 83 -0.42 0.23 -1.43
N THR A 84 0.51 0.02 -2.35
CA THR A 84 1.87 0.55 -2.32
C THR A 84 2.20 1.19 -3.67
N LEU A 85 3.12 2.15 -3.66
CA LEU A 85 3.59 2.81 -4.86
C LEU A 85 5.12 2.85 -4.94
N ALA A 86 5.63 2.97 -6.17
CA ALA A 86 7.00 3.33 -6.47
C ALA A 86 7.01 4.32 -7.64
N VAL A 87 8.03 5.17 -7.68
CA VAL A 87 8.27 6.12 -8.78
C VAL A 87 9.56 5.70 -9.46
N GLY A 88 9.50 5.45 -10.77
CA GLY A 88 10.68 5.16 -11.58
C GLY A 88 11.50 6.43 -11.84
N GLU A 89 12.77 6.27 -12.21
CA GLU A 89 13.68 7.39 -12.52
C GLU A 89 13.17 8.30 -13.65
N ASN A 90 12.33 7.76 -14.52
CA ASN A 90 11.66 8.46 -15.61
C ASN A 90 10.36 9.20 -15.19
N GLY A 91 10.06 9.24 -13.89
CA GLY A 91 8.87 9.90 -13.34
C GLY A 91 7.55 9.13 -13.54
N PHE A 92 7.60 7.90 -14.06
CA PHE A 92 6.40 7.05 -14.11
C PHE A 92 6.07 6.52 -12.71
N ILE A 93 4.78 6.49 -12.40
CA ILE A 93 4.26 6.06 -11.11
C ILE A 93 3.71 4.65 -11.28
N TYR A 94 4.14 3.75 -10.40
CA TYR A 94 3.70 2.36 -10.37
C TYR A 94 2.92 2.13 -9.08
N VAL A 95 1.73 1.56 -9.18
CA VAL A 95 0.86 1.28 -8.03
C VAL A 95 0.54 -0.21 -8.02
N ALA A 96 0.81 -0.86 -6.89
CA ALA A 96 0.42 -2.25 -6.64
C ALA A 96 -0.54 -2.33 -5.46
N ALA A 97 -1.48 -3.26 -5.50
CA ALA A 97 -2.42 -3.52 -4.42
C ALA A 97 -3.02 -4.92 -4.56
N ASP A 98 -3.65 -5.44 -3.52
CA ASP A 98 -4.55 -6.58 -3.65
C ASP A 98 -6.01 -6.15 -3.68
N THR A 99 -6.80 -6.85 -4.50
CA THR A 99 -8.24 -6.60 -4.64
C THR A 99 -9.00 -7.91 -4.67
N ASN A 100 -10.23 -7.92 -4.20
CA ASN A 100 -11.04 -9.15 -4.25
C ASN A 100 -11.19 -9.66 -5.70
N SER A 101 -11.01 -10.97 -5.85
CA SER A 101 -11.35 -11.71 -7.06
C SER A 101 -12.87 -11.78 -7.23
N ASP A 102 -13.33 -12.11 -8.43
CA ASP A 102 -14.74 -12.39 -8.66
C ASP A 102 -15.15 -13.66 -7.89
N PRO A 103 -16.30 -13.69 -7.21
CA PRO A 103 -16.73 -14.86 -6.44
C PRO A 103 -16.89 -16.10 -7.32
N LEU A 104 -16.43 -17.24 -6.83
CA LEU A 104 -16.61 -18.55 -7.47
C LEU A 104 -17.38 -19.48 -6.54
N TYR A 105 -18.42 -20.13 -7.06
CA TYR A 105 -19.11 -21.19 -6.32
C TYR A 105 -18.45 -22.54 -6.61
N GLU A 106 -17.77 -23.09 -5.60
CA GLU A 106 -17.05 -24.35 -5.71
C GLU A 106 -17.97 -25.51 -5.35
N ARG A 107 -18.25 -26.37 -6.35
CA ARG A 107 -19.27 -27.43 -6.22
C ARG A 107 -18.83 -28.55 -5.30
N PHE A 108 -17.53 -28.88 -5.28
CA PHE A 108 -17.01 -29.98 -4.47
C PHE A 108 -17.12 -29.73 -2.96
N ILE A 109 -17.08 -28.47 -2.54
CA ILE A 109 -17.16 -28.07 -1.13
C ILE A 109 -18.45 -27.29 -0.79
N ASN A 110 -19.38 -27.18 -1.74
CA ASN A 110 -20.66 -26.45 -1.60
C ASN A 110 -20.48 -25.05 -0.97
N LYS A 111 -19.52 -24.27 -1.47
CA LYS A 111 -19.13 -22.99 -0.86
C LYS A 111 -18.78 -21.96 -1.91
N VAL A 112 -19.16 -20.70 -1.68
CA VAL A 112 -18.63 -19.56 -2.43
C VAL A 112 -17.26 -19.19 -1.86
N ILE A 113 -16.25 -19.20 -2.71
CA ILE A 113 -14.89 -18.76 -2.41
C ILE A 113 -14.61 -17.43 -3.09
N VAL A 114 -13.93 -16.55 -2.36
CA VAL A 114 -13.49 -15.24 -2.85
C VAL A 114 -12.04 -15.08 -2.43
N GLY A 115 -11.16 -15.13 -3.42
CA GLY A 115 -9.74 -14.88 -3.26
C GLY A 115 -9.40 -13.40 -3.39
N LYS A 116 -8.11 -13.09 -3.32
CA LYS A 116 -7.56 -11.77 -3.60
C LYS A 116 -6.59 -11.87 -4.76
N LYS A 117 -6.70 -10.96 -5.73
CA LYS A 117 -5.83 -10.84 -6.89
C LYS A 117 -4.88 -9.66 -6.74
N LEU A 118 -3.67 -9.81 -7.27
CA LEU A 118 -2.72 -8.73 -7.44
C LEU A 118 -3.18 -7.81 -8.58
N LEU A 119 -3.11 -6.52 -8.32
CA LEU A 119 -3.38 -5.45 -9.27
C LEU A 119 -2.14 -4.58 -9.37
N LEU A 120 -1.67 -4.31 -10.59
CA LEU A 120 -0.52 -3.46 -10.85
C LEU A 120 -0.87 -2.48 -11.97
N ARG A 121 -0.58 -1.20 -11.76
CA ARG A 121 -0.78 -0.15 -12.76
C ARG A 121 0.43 0.73 -12.91
N LYS A 122 0.58 1.31 -14.09
CA LYS A 122 1.57 2.33 -14.40
C LYS A 122 0.89 3.58 -14.93
N TYR A 123 1.34 4.73 -14.45
CA TYR A 123 0.91 6.06 -14.88
C TYR A 123 2.12 6.87 -15.34
N ASN A 124 1.94 7.77 -16.30
CA ASN A 124 2.94 8.80 -16.59
C ASN A 124 2.84 9.97 -15.60
N SER A 125 3.78 10.92 -15.69
CA SER A 125 3.80 12.12 -14.85
C SER A 125 2.60 13.05 -15.07
N GLN A 126 1.89 12.92 -16.19
CA GLN A 126 0.63 13.62 -16.48
C GLN A 126 -0.61 12.90 -15.93
N LYS A 127 -0.44 11.80 -15.18
CA LYS A 127 -1.51 11.03 -14.51
C LYS A 127 -2.36 10.20 -15.48
N ASN A 128 -1.89 10.00 -16.71
CA ASN A 128 -2.52 9.09 -17.67
C ASN A 128 -2.10 7.65 -17.36
N GLU A 129 -3.08 6.74 -17.34
CA GLU A 129 -2.81 5.31 -17.23
C GLU A 129 -2.13 4.80 -18.51
N ILE A 130 -1.00 4.12 -18.34
CA ILE A 130 -0.23 3.54 -19.43
C ILE A 130 -0.61 2.09 -19.63
N TRP A 131 -0.69 1.33 -18.53
CA TRP A 131 -1.15 -0.04 -18.55
C TRP A 131 -1.67 -0.48 -17.18
N LEU A 132 -2.42 -1.57 -17.22
CA LEU A 132 -3.00 -2.26 -16.08
C LEU A 132 -2.77 -3.77 -16.23
N ASN A 133 -2.21 -4.38 -15.19
CA ASN A 133 -2.09 -5.82 -15.02
C ASN A 133 -2.90 -6.31 -13.83
N GLN A 134 -3.53 -7.48 -14.01
CA GLN A 134 -4.26 -8.20 -12.97
C GLN A 134 -3.85 -9.66 -12.99
N MET A 135 -3.62 -10.22 -11.81
CA MET A 135 -3.26 -11.63 -11.68
C MET A 135 -3.83 -12.22 -10.40
N GLY A 136 -4.49 -13.36 -10.53
CA GLY A 136 -5.00 -14.13 -9.41
C GLY A 136 -6.20 -14.96 -9.78
N SER A 137 -6.67 -15.75 -8.84
CA SER A 137 -7.87 -16.56 -8.97
C SER A 137 -8.72 -16.48 -7.71
N PRO A 138 -9.99 -16.94 -7.74
CA PRO A 138 -10.85 -16.97 -6.56
C PRO A 138 -10.39 -17.92 -5.45
N SER A 139 -9.44 -18.82 -5.74
CA SER A 139 -8.92 -19.82 -4.79
C SER A 139 -7.58 -19.41 -4.16
N ILE A 140 -7.04 -18.26 -4.55
CA ILE A 140 -5.74 -17.77 -4.10
C ILE A 140 -5.93 -16.40 -3.46
N ASN A 141 -5.27 -16.14 -2.33
CA ASN A 141 -5.15 -14.80 -1.76
C ASN A 141 -3.73 -14.30 -1.98
N PHE A 142 -3.60 -13.20 -2.72
CA PHE A 142 -2.41 -12.36 -2.71
C PHE A 142 -2.59 -11.25 -1.67
N ASP A 143 -1.56 -11.00 -0.87
CA ASP A 143 -1.45 -9.81 -0.01
C ASP A 143 -0.24 -9.01 -0.47
N VAL A 144 -0.44 -7.78 -0.94
CA VAL A 144 0.67 -6.96 -1.45
C VAL A 144 1.42 -6.31 -0.30
N ALA A 145 2.75 -6.39 -0.31
CA ALA A 145 3.59 -5.78 0.72
C ALA A 145 4.47 -4.64 0.18
N GLY A 146 4.99 -4.77 -1.04
CA GLY A 146 5.92 -3.80 -1.58
C GLY A 146 6.08 -3.87 -3.09
N ILE A 147 6.53 -2.74 -3.64
CA ILE A 147 6.89 -2.59 -5.04
C ILE A 147 8.21 -1.82 -5.14
N ALA A 148 9.06 -2.22 -6.09
CA ALA A 148 10.27 -1.52 -6.49
C ALA A 148 10.37 -1.48 -8.02
N VAL A 149 11.11 -0.52 -8.57
CA VAL A 149 11.27 -0.34 -10.01
C VAL A 149 12.75 -0.23 -10.32
N ASP A 150 13.23 -0.96 -11.33
CA ASP A 150 14.62 -0.86 -11.79
C ASP A 150 14.84 0.31 -12.75
N SER A 151 16.09 0.61 -13.08
CA SER A 151 16.46 1.69 -14.01
C SER A 151 15.97 1.46 -15.45
N LYS A 152 15.57 0.23 -15.79
CA LYS A 152 14.94 -0.11 -17.08
C LYS A 152 13.42 0.06 -17.04
N GLY A 153 12.85 0.43 -15.89
CA GLY A 153 11.42 0.62 -15.68
C GLY A 153 10.64 -0.68 -15.47
N ASN A 154 11.31 -1.80 -15.20
CA ASN A 154 10.65 -3.04 -14.80
C ASN A 154 10.20 -2.94 -13.34
N ALA A 155 8.98 -3.38 -13.07
CA ALA A 155 8.41 -3.37 -11.72
C ALA A 155 8.56 -4.75 -11.06
N TYR A 156 8.92 -4.74 -9.78
CA TYR A 156 9.09 -5.90 -8.94
C TYR A 156 8.16 -5.78 -7.74
N ILE A 157 7.25 -6.74 -7.58
CA ILE A 157 6.22 -6.72 -6.56
C ILE A 157 6.45 -7.92 -5.65
N THR A 158 6.33 -7.72 -4.34
CA THR A 158 6.37 -8.79 -3.36
C THR A 158 5.18 -8.74 -2.41
N GLY A 159 4.94 -9.86 -1.77
CA GLY A 159 3.85 -10.06 -0.83
C GLY A 159 3.71 -11.52 -0.42
N SER A 160 2.73 -11.80 0.42
CA SER A 160 2.37 -13.17 0.78
C SER A 160 1.30 -13.73 -0.16
N LYS A 161 1.28 -15.05 -0.29
CA LYS A 161 0.25 -15.78 -1.03
C LYS A 161 -0.18 -17.02 -0.25
N SER A 162 -1.49 -17.21 -0.07
CA SER A 162 -2.04 -18.47 0.46
C SER A 162 -2.06 -19.52 -0.66
N SER A 163 -1.34 -20.63 -0.50
CA SER A 163 -1.11 -21.73 -1.46
C SER A 163 0.03 -21.55 -2.50
N SER A 164 0.73 -22.65 -2.78
CA SER A 164 1.82 -22.74 -3.75
C SER A 164 1.29 -22.88 -5.19
N PHE A 165 2.02 -22.40 -6.19
CA PHE A 165 1.79 -22.66 -7.62
C PHE A 165 2.08 -24.10 -8.03
N LYS A 166 2.81 -24.88 -7.22
CA LYS A 166 3.26 -26.25 -7.56
C LYS A 166 2.25 -27.35 -7.23
N GLY A 167 1.04 -27.01 -6.77
CA GLY A 167 -0.03 -27.96 -6.44
C GLY A 167 -0.70 -27.63 -5.10
N PRO A 168 -1.66 -28.45 -4.65
CA PRO A 168 -2.35 -28.24 -3.38
C PRO A 168 -1.38 -28.43 -2.22
N GLY A 169 -0.75 -27.33 -1.78
CA GLY A 169 -0.19 -27.22 -0.44
C GLY A 169 -1.31 -27.08 0.57
N SER A 170 -1.01 -27.25 1.87
CA SER A 170 -1.97 -26.84 2.91
C SER A 170 -2.33 -25.36 2.70
N ASP A 171 -3.63 -25.04 2.70
CA ASP A 171 -4.14 -23.66 2.64
C ASP A 171 -3.59 -22.77 3.77
N ARG A 172 -2.96 -23.38 4.78
CA ARG A 172 -2.31 -22.71 5.89
C ARG A 172 -0.87 -22.25 5.59
N ASN A 173 -0.27 -22.70 4.50
CA ASN A 173 1.08 -22.26 4.13
C ASN A 173 1.00 -20.96 3.35
N GLN A 174 1.69 -19.94 3.85
CA GLN A 174 1.93 -18.72 3.13
C GLN A 174 3.32 -18.73 2.51
N TYR A 175 3.40 -18.32 1.25
CA TYR A 175 4.66 -18.19 0.52
C TYR A 175 4.92 -16.72 0.24
N LEU A 176 6.19 -16.33 0.33
CA LEU A 176 6.65 -15.11 -0.30
C LEU A 176 6.53 -15.29 -1.81
N PHE A 177 5.94 -14.32 -2.50
CA PHE A 177 6.04 -14.23 -3.95
C PHE A 177 6.89 -13.03 -4.37
N VAL A 178 7.50 -13.13 -5.55
CA VAL A 178 8.11 -12.02 -6.26
C VAL A 178 7.59 -12.08 -7.69
N PHE A 179 7.02 -10.97 -8.15
CA PHE A 179 6.50 -10.84 -9.51
C PHE A 179 7.23 -9.70 -10.22
N LYS A 180 7.86 -10.02 -11.36
CA LYS A 180 8.50 -9.06 -12.23
C LYS A 180 7.64 -8.81 -13.47
N VAL A 181 7.40 -7.54 -13.76
CA VAL A 181 6.70 -7.05 -14.95
C VAL A 181 7.63 -6.14 -15.72
N ASN A 182 7.70 -6.32 -17.03
CA ASN A 182 8.50 -5.48 -17.91
C ASN A 182 7.93 -4.04 -17.97
N SER A 183 8.75 -3.10 -18.45
CA SER A 183 8.35 -1.69 -18.54
C SER A 183 7.09 -1.41 -19.37
N ASP A 184 6.79 -2.28 -20.33
CA ASP A 184 5.62 -2.26 -21.21
C ASP A 184 4.37 -2.91 -20.58
N GLY A 185 4.51 -3.49 -19.38
CA GLY A 185 3.43 -4.19 -18.70
C GLY A 185 3.36 -5.68 -19.01
N SER A 186 4.24 -6.25 -19.84
CA SER A 186 4.24 -7.70 -20.06
C SER A 186 4.76 -8.44 -18.81
N PRO A 187 4.07 -9.50 -18.33
CA PRO A 187 4.59 -10.34 -17.26
C PRO A 187 5.92 -10.98 -17.68
N ASN A 188 6.96 -10.85 -16.85
CA ASN A 188 8.26 -11.48 -17.10
C ASN A 188 8.36 -12.83 -16.39
N TRP A 189 8.32 -12.80 -15.06
CA TRP A 189 8.32 -14.01 -14.24
C TRP A 189 7.61 -13.80 -12.92
N ILE A 190 7.13 -14.89 -12.34
CA ILE A 190 6.71 -14.99 -10.94
C ILE A 190 7.46 -16.12 -10.26
N LYS A 191 7.91 -15.86 -9.04
CA LYS A 191 8.62 -16.83 -8.20
C LYS A 191 7.97 -16.88 -6.84
N GLU A 192 7.99 -18.04 -6.22
CA GLU A 192 7.51 -18.24 -4.86
C GLU A 192 8.52 -19.05 -4.05
N THR A 193 8.58 -18.77 -2.76
CA THR A 193 9.45 -19.48 -1.84
C THR A 193 8.95 -19.30 -0.41
N GLY A 194 9.37 -20.17 0.49
CA GLY A 194 8.99 -20.14 1.89
C GLY A 194 9.59 -21.32 2.65
N PRO A 195 9.39 -21.37 3.98
CA PRO A 195 9.83 -22.47 4.82
C PRO A 195 9.28 -23.82 4.35
N ALA A 196 10.11 -24.85 4.42
CA ALA A 196 9.74 -26.23 4.12
C ALA A 196 9.44 -27.02 5.40
N GLY A 197 8.75 -28.16 5.26
CA GLY A 197 8.63 -29.15 6.35
C GLY A 197 7.59 -28.83 7.44
N GLY A 198 6.71 -27.86 7.22
CA GLY A 198 5.66 -27.53 8.18
C GLY A 198 4.63 -26.53 7.68
N ILE A 199 3.78 -26.09 8.61
CA ILE A 199 2.77 -25.07 8.38
C ILE A 199 3.28 -23.75 8.93
N TYR A 200 3.69 -22.87 8.02
CA TYR A 200 4.36 -21.62 8.37
C TYR A 200 3.73 -20.44 7.64
N GLU A 201 3.80 -19.30 8.33
CA GLU A 201 3.42 -17.99 7.84
C GLU A 201 4.70 -17.24 7.43
N VAL A 202 4.59 -16.52 6.32
CA VAL A 202 5.64 -15.66 5.78
C VAL A 202 4.99 -14.32 5.50
N ASN A 203 5.53 -13.27 6.12
CA ASN A 203 5.04 -11.91 6.04
C ASN A 203 6.12 -11.01 5.42
N PRO A 204 6.23 -10.97 4.08
CA PRO A 204 7.09 -9.99 3.40
C PRO A 204 6.64 -8.57 3.74
N ARG A 205 7.59 -7.63 3.82
CA ARG A 205 7.32 -6.25 4.21
C ARG A 205 7.70 -5.25 3.14
N LYS A 206 8.90 -5.37 2.58
CA LYS A 206 9.44 -4.43 1.58
C LYS A 206 10.35 -5.15 0.59
N ILE A 207 10.44 -4.58 -0.60
CA ILE A 207 11.34 -5.00 -1.67
C ILE A 207 12.15 -3.78 -2.13
N THR A 208 13.41 -4.01 -2.48
CA THR A 208 14.25 -3.06 -3.22
C THR A 208 14.97 -3.79 -4.34
N VAL A 209 15.45 -3.04 -5.33
CA VAL A 209 16.15 -3.59 -6.51
C VAL A 209 17.46 -2.82 -6.69
N ASP A 210 18.55 -3.54 -6.94
CA ASP A 210 19.85 -2.92 -7.23
C ASP A 210 19.99 -2.53 -8.72
N THR A 211 21.08 -1.84 -9.05
CA THR A 211 21.38 -1.39 -10.42
C THR A 211 21.55 -2.53 -11.43
N PHE A 212 21.74 -3.77 -10.97
CA PHE A 212 21.83 -4.95 -11.82
C PHE A 212 20.48 -5.66 -12.00
N GLY A 213 19.41 -5.16 -11.37
CA GLY A 213 18.08 -5.75 -11.42
C GLY A 213 17.88 -6.91 -10.44
N ASN A 214 18.78 -7.11 -9.48
CA ASN A 214 18.58 -8.09 -8.42
C ASN A 214 17.63 -7.52 -7.36
N SER A 215 16.72 -8.34 -6.87
CA SER A 215 15.76 -7.92 -5.84
C SER A 215 16.13 -8.43 -4.47
N TYR A 216 15.89 -7.60 -3.45
CA TYR A 216 16.13 -7.88 -2.05
C TYR A 216 14.84 -7.64 -1.28
N ILE A 217 14.41 -8.64 -0.53
CA ILE A 217 13.15 -8.59 0.21
C ILE A 217 13.42 -8.85 1.67
N ILE A 218 12.74 -8.09 2.52
CA ILE A 218 12.75 -8.28 3.96
C ILE A 218 11.34 -8.66 4.43
N GLY A 219 11.27 -9.39 5.53
CA GLY A 219 10.01 -9.76 6.17
C GLY A 219 10.21 -10.55 7.44
N THR A 220 9.13 -11.17 7.91
CA THR A 220 9.18 -12.10 9.03
C THR A 220 8.61 -13.47 8.65
N SER A 221 9.05 -14.52 9.33
CA SER A 221 8.46 -15.85 9.24
C SER A 221 8.46 -16.54 10.61
N ASN A 222 7.43 -17.34 10.90
CA ASN A 222 7.41 -18.21 12.07
C ASN A 222 8.05 -19.58 11.81
N GLY A 223 8.63 -19.79 10.62
CA GLY A 223 9.34 -21.01 10.25
C GLY A 223 10.81 -20.79 9.93
N PRO A 224 11.56 -21.88 9.71
CA PRO A 224 12.96 -21.83 9.30
C PRO A 224 13.05 -21.31 7.85
N PHE A 225 13.50 -20.06 7.68
CA PHE A 225 13.61 -19.43 6.36
C PHE A 225 15.02 -18.88 6.13
N GLY A 226 15.91 -19.74 5.61
CA GLY A 226 17.33 -19.44 5.50
C GLY A 226 18.11 -19.60 6.81
N GLY A 227 17.63 -20.49 7.68
CA GLY A 227 18.24 -20.90 8.96
C GLY A 227 17.48 -22.11 9.54
N ASP A 228 17.86 -22.54 10.74
CA ASP A 228 17.34 -23.79 11.34
C ASP A 228 16.24 -23.57 12.40
N SER A 229 15.94 -22.32 12.75
CA SER A 229 15.01 -22.01 13.85
C SER A 229 13.57 -21.87 13.36
N ALA A 230 12.69 -22.72 13.91
CA ALA A 230 11.23 -22.67 13.73
C ALA A 230 10.49 -21.88 14.84
N ARG A 231 11.17 -20.93 15.50
CA ARG A 231 10.56 -20.13 16.58
C ARG A 231 9.73 -18.97 16.04
N TYR A 232 8.80 -18.47 16.85
CA TYR A 232 7.89 -17.38 16.50
C TYR A 232 8.64 -16.10 16.11
N GLY A 233 8.45 -15.64 14.87
CA GLY A 233 8.84 -14.29 14.43
C GLY A 233 10.34 -14.10 14.17
N ASN A 234 10.92 -14.83 13.23
CA ASN A 234 12.27 -14.53 12.74
C ASN A 234 12.17 -13.51 11.61
N GLY A 235 13.03 -12.49 11.63
CA GLY A 235 13.26 -11.65 10.45
C GLY A 235 13.93 -12.48 9.35
N PHE A 236 13.81 -12.07 8.11
CA PHE A 236 14.61 -12.62 7.02
C PHE A 236 15.01 -11.53 6.03
N ILE A 237 16.10 -11.79 5.32
CA ILE A 237 16.44 -11.10 4.08
C ILE A 237 16.65 -12.16 3.01
N ILE A 238 16.09 -11.96 1.82
CA ILE A 238 16.25 -12.85 0.68
C ILE A 238 16.65 -12.06 -0.56
N LYS A 239 17.54 -12.63 -1.37
CA LYS A 239 17.98 -12.07 -2.64
C LYS A 239 17.58 -12.98 -3.81
N PHE A 240 17.05 -12.36 -4.86
CA PHE A 240 16.87 -12.96 -6.18
C PHE A 240 17.69 -12.22 -7.22
N ASP A 241 18.19 -12.93 -8.23
CA ASP A 241 18.77 -12.28 -9.41
C ASP A 241 17.69 -11.72 -10.37
N THR A 242 18.14 -11.10 -11.47
CA THR A 242 17.26 -10.50 -12.49
C THR A 242 16.33 -11.50 -13.19
N ASP A 243 16.69 -12.78 -13.20
CA ASP A 243 15.95 -13.88 -13.82
C ASP A 243 15.04 -14.60 -12.80
N GLY A 244 15.06 -14.13 -11.55
CA GLY A 244 14.25 -14.62 -10.45
C GLY A 244 14.80 -15.90 -9.82
N ASN A 245 16.08 -16.22 -10.01
CA ASN A 245 16.71 -17.29 -9.25
C ASN A 245 17.02 -16.79 -7.84
N GLN A 246 16.62 -17.58 -6.83
CA GLN A 246 16.97 -17.28 -5.45
C GLN A 246 18.48 -17.51 -5.25
N ILE A 247 19.22 -16.46 -4.93
CA ILE A 247 20.68 -16.52 -4.74
C ILE A 247 21.01 -16.91 -3.30
N TRP A 248 20.36 -16.27 -2.34
CA TRP A 248 20.50 -16.60 -0.93
C TRP A 248 19.28 -16.12 -0.13
N VAL A 249 19.06 -16.75 1.01
CA VAL A 249 18.15 -16.30 2.07
C VAL A 249 18.89 -16.39 3.39
N LYS A 250 18.72 -15.39 4.24
CA LYS A 250 19.31 -15.33 5.58
C LYS A 250 18.23 -15.06 6.60
N GLN A 251 18.12 -15.95 7.56
CA GLN A 251 17.29 -15.75 8.73
C GLN A 251 17.99 -14.79 9.71
N LEU A 252 17.23 -13.83 10.23
CA LEU A 252 17.62 -12.89 11.26
C LEU A 252 16.85 -13.24 12.54
N SER A 253 17.50 -13.98 13.42
CA SER A 253 16.96 -14.37 14.72
C SER A 253 17.81 -13.73 15.83
N ILE A 254 17.15 -13.11 16.81
CA ILE A 254 17.80 -12.72 18.06
C ILE A 254 17.31 -13.68 19.14
N GLU A 255 18.25 -14.38 19.78
CA GLU A 255 17.97 -15.35 20.83
C GLU A 255 17.19 -14.68 21.98
N GLY A 256 16.08 -15.28 22.40
CA GLY A 256 15.23 -14.78 23.49
C GLY A 256 14.27 -13.63 23.11
N SER A 257 14.22 -13.19 21.85
CA SER A 257 13.31 -12.13 21.40
C SER A 257 12.13 -12.67 20.57
N ASN A 258 11.03 -11.90 20.52
CA ASN A 258 9.94 -12.05 19.56
C ASN A 258 9.92 -10.80 18.67
N ILE A 259 9.80 -10.96 17.35
CA ILE A 259 9.73 -9.88 16.35
C ILE A 259 8.33 -9.82 15.73
#